data_AF-A0A1G6HCH7-F1
#
_entry.id   AF-A0A1G6HCH7-F1
#
_cell.length_a   1.000
_cell.length_b   1.000
_cell.length_c   1.000
_cell.angle_alpha   90.00
_cell.angle_beta   90.00
_cell.angle_gamma   90.00
#
_symmetry.space_group_name_H-M   'P 1'
#
loop_
_entity.id
_entity.type
_entity.pdbx_description
1 polymer ?
#
loop_
_entity_poly.entity_id
_entity_poly.type
_entity_poly.pdbx_seq_one_letter_code
_entity_poly.pdbx_strand_id
1 'polypeptide(L)'
;MARNNTRRTLRLFLMLTCVGIAVSGCADKVTFSDGVASSPYHEIFERELSGPLSEFQKEILADGVVTDSEVTEAQGRFKSCFEDLGYSVGIDPNDGSYTWSGKVGDDQAVVEAAYDECKEKFVSAVGPMYYDMKKNPKNEVFEDLIVECLKRNGYIDPGFATKMTGETIITLLTDENSACFQNPMES
;
A
#
# COMPACT_ATOMS: atom_id res chain seq x y z
N MET A 1 -7.44 -46.67 -80.01
CA MET A 1 -6.39 -47.70 -80.21
C MET A 1 -5.46 -47.64 -79.00
N ALA A 2 -5.35 -48.74 -78.23
CA ALA A 2 -4.34 -49.05 -77.18
C ALA A 2 -4.26 -48.14 -75.92
N ARG A 3 -3.96 -48.57 -74.68
CA ARG A 3 -3.94 -49.86 -73.95
C ARG A 3 -3.80 -49.54 -72.44
N ASN A 4 -4.50 -50.30 -71.60
CA ASN A 4 -4.18 -50.78 -70.24
C ASN A 4 -3.51 -49.91 -69.14
N ASN A 5 -4.24 -49.81 -68.03
CA ASN A 5 -3.92 -50.32 -66.68
C ASN A 5 -2.45 -50.44 -66.25
N THR A 6 -2.07 -49.77 -65.15
CA THR A 6 -1.21 -50.39 -64.11
C THR A 6 -1.46 -49.76 -62.74
N ARG A 7 -1.85 -50.62 -61.79
CA ARG A 7 -2.02 -50.33 -60.36
C ARG A 7 -0.68 -49.99 -59.71
N ARG A 8 -0.63 -48.97 -58.85
CA ARG A 8 0.32 -48.91 -57.72
C ARG A 8 -0.38 -48.40 -56.47
N THR A 9 -0.58 -49.36 -55.58
CA THR A 9 -0.95 -49.25 -54.17
C THR A 9 0.01 -48.36 -53.37
N LEU A 10 -0.52 -47.68 -52.34
CA LEU A 10 -0.15 -47.82 -50.91
C LEU A 10 0.14 -46.51 -50.12
N ARG A 11 -0.51 -46.40 -48.94
CA ARG A 11 -0.23 -45.59 -47.70
C ARG A 11 -0.72 -44.13 -47.63
N LEU A 12 -1.76 -43.85 -46.80
CA LEU A 12 -1.78 -43.38 -45.38
C LEU A 12 -1.73 -41.83 -45.29
N PHE A 13 -2.64 -41.03 -44.71
CA PHE A 13 -3.22 -40.88 -43.35
C PHE A 13 -4.50 -40.00 -43.49
N LEU A 14 -5.68 -40.21 -42.89
CA LEU A 14 -6.17 -40.31 -41.49
C LEU A 14 -6.29 -38.95 -40.71
N MET A 15 -7.55 -38.61 -40.37
CA MET A 15 -8.11 -37.78 -39.24
C MET A 15 -8.08 -36.23 -39.32
N LEU A 16 -9.24 -35.54 -39.26
CA LEU A 16 -10.09 -35.16 -38.08
C LEU A 16 -9.46 -33.97 -37.31
N THR A 17 -10.07 -32.79 -37.13
CA THR A 17 -11.15 -32.48 -36.17
C THR A 17 -11.64 -31.03 -36.29
N CYS A 18 -12.94 -30.78 -36.00
CA CYS A 18 -13.53 -29.46 -35.82
C CYS A 18 -13.00 -28.77 -34.54
N VAL A 19 -12.55 -27.53 -34.67
CA VAL A 19 -12.07 -26.68 -33.56
C VAL A 19 -13.28 -26.04 -32.87
N GLY A 20 -13.51 -26.41 -31.61
CA GLY A 20 -14.40 -25.70 -30.68
C GLY A 20 -13.61 -24.63 -29.92
N ILE A 21 -14.02 -23.36 -30.04
CA ILE A 21 -13.44 -22.25 -29.28
C ILE A 21 -14.15 -22.19 -27.92
N ALA A 22 -13.51 -22.74 -26.89
CA ALA A 22 -13.90 -22.50 -25.50
C ALA A 22 -13.19 -21.23 -25.02
N VAL A 23 -13.95 -20.15 -24.81
CA VAL A 23 -13.45 -18.95 -24.14
C VAL A 23 -13.54 -19.19 -22.63
N SER A 24 -12.50 -19.79 -22.06
CA SER A 24 -12.33 -19.90 -20.61
C SER A 24 -11.82 -18.55 -20.10
N GLY A 25 -12.69 -17.75 -19.49
CA GLY A 25 -12.27 -16.59 -18.71
C GLY A 25 -11.57 -17.07 -17.44
N CYS A 26 -10.24 -17.01 -17.42
CA CYS A 26 -9.49 -17.11 -16.17
C CYS A 26 -9.78 -15.84 -15.38
N ALA A 27 -10.48 -15.98 -14.24
CA ALA A 27 -10.32 -15.00 -13.18
C ALA A 27 -8.89 -15.17 -12.68
N ASP A 28 -7.97 -14.31 -13.13
CA ASP A 28 -6.60 -14.28 -12.62
C ASP A 28 -6.69 -14.01 -11.12
N LYS A 29 -6.39 -15.03 -10.32
CA LYS A 29 -6.16 -14.84 -8.90
C LYS A 29 -4.87 -14.03 -8.80
N VAL A 30 -4.96 -12.81 -8.29
CA VAL A 30 -3.78 -12.00 -7.99
C VAL A 30 -2.94 -12.81 -7.00
N THR A 31 -1.74 -13.20 -7.42
CA THR A 31 -0.77 -13.91 -6.59
C THR A 31 0.26 -12.92 -6.10
N PHE A 32 0.31 -12.71 -4.78
CA PHE A 32 1.30 -11.86 -4.12
C PHE A 32 2.57 -12.65 -3.79
N SER A 33 3.66 -11.95 -3.48
CA SER A 33 4.93 -12.57 -3.12
C SER A 33 4.84 -13.27 -1.75
N ASP A 34 5.74 -14.23 -1.51
CA ASP A 34 5.87 -14.87 -0.19
C ASP A 34 6.21 -13.84 0.92
N GLY A 35 6.93 -12.77 0.56
CA GLY A 35 7.25 -11.67 1.46
C GLY A 35 5.98 -10.96 1.95
N VAL A 36 5.11 -10.55 1.01
CA VAL A 36 3.79 -9.97 1.33
C VAL A 36 2.97 -10.91 2.20
N ALA A 37 2.87 -12.19 1.83
CA ALA A 37 2.08 -13.17 2.58
C ALA A 37 2.58 -13.40 4.02
N SER A 38 3.87 -13.21 4.26
CA SER A 38 4.49 -13.38 5.58
C SER A 38 4.48 -12.12 6.46
N SER A 39 4.12 -10.97 5.89
CA SER A 39 4.11 -9.68 6.58
C SER A 39 2.95 -9.59 7.58
N PRO A 40 3.15 -9.02 8.79
CA PRO A 40 2.03 -8.67 9.68
C PRO A 40 1.02 -7.71 9.03
N TYR A 41 1.46 -6.98 8.00
CA TYR A 41 0.68 -6.04 7.23
C TYR A 41 0.08 -6.65 5.95
N HIS A 42 0.07 -7.98 5.79
CA HIS A 42 -0.28 -8.62 4.50
C HIS A 42 -1.59 -8.09 3.88
N GLU A 43 -2.66 -7.91 4.66
CA GLU A 43 -3.97 -7.47 4.12
C GLU A 43 -3.90 -6.04 3.56
N ILE A 44 -3.05 -5.21 4.18
CA ILE A 44 -2.81 -3.84 3.75
C ILE A 44 -2.00 -3.86 2.46
N PHE A 45 -0.90 -4.62 2.39
CA PHE A 45 -0.12 -4.79 1.16
C PHE A 45 -0.97 -5.31 -0.01
N GLU A 46 -1.78 -6.35 0.20
CA GLU A 46 -2.65 -6.91 -0.84
C GLU A 46 -3.68 -5.88 -1.35
N ARG A 47 -4.26 -5.10 -0.44
CA ARG A 47 -5.20 -4.03 -0.78
C ARG A 47 -4.51 -2.94 -1.60
N GLU A 48 -3.37 -2.44 -1.15
CA GLU A 48 -2.65 -1.37 -1.84
C GLU A 48 -2.19 -1.83 -3.22
N LEU A 49 -1.60 -3.04 -3.33
CA LEU A 49 -1.14 -3.62 -4.60
C LEU A 49 -2.30 -3.90 -5.59
N SER A 50 -3.53 -4.08 -5.08
CA SER A 50 -4.73 -4.21 -5.91
C SER A 50 -5.33 -2.85 -6.32
N GLY A 51 -4.86 -1.75 -5.72
CA GLY A 51 -5.34 -0.39 -5.95
C GLY A 51 -4.60 0.36 -7.07
N PRO A 52 -4.98 1.62 -7.31
CA PRO A 52 -4.32 2.48 -8.29
C PRO A 52 -2.99 3.01 -7.75
N LEU A 53 -1.96 2.18 -7.81
CA LEU A 53 -0.58 2.58 -7.52
C LEU A 53 0.22 2.85 -8.79
N SER A 54 1.18 3.76 -8.70
CA SER A 54 2.23 3.88 -9.69
C SER A 54 3.11 2.62 -9.70
N GLU A 55 3.72 2.31 -10.83
CA GLU A 55 4.63 1.14 -10.93
C GLU A 55 5.80 1.25 -9.94
N PHE A 56 6.30 2.47 -9.69
CA PHE A 56 7.32 2.73 -8.69
C PHE A 56 6.87 2.33 -7.28
N GLN A 57 5.65 2.71 -6.88
CA GLN A 57 5.13 2.31 -5.56
C GLN A 57 4.88 0.80 -5.50
N LYS A 58 4.33 0.19 -6.56
CA LYS A 58 4.13 -1.26 -6.60
C LYS A 58 5.43 -2.04 -6.42
N GLU A 59 6.52 -1.55 -7.02
CA GLU A 59 7.84 -2.16 -6.88
C GLU A 59 8.32 -2.14 -5.43
N ILE A 60 8.20 -1.00 -4.74
CA ILE A 60 8.54 -0.89 -3.31
C ILE A 60 7.68 -1.82 -2.46
N LEU A 61 6.38 -1.92 -2.76
CA LEU A 61 5.46 -2.71 -1.94
C LEU A 61 5.52 -4.22 -2.24
N ALA A 62 6.27 -4.65 -3.26
CA ALA A 62 6.18 -5.99 -3.82
C ALA A 62 6.67 -7.10 -2.87
N ASP A 63 7.53 -6.80 -1.91
CA ASP A 63 8.15 -7.77 -1.01
C ASP A 63 7.55 -7.78 0.42
N GLY A 64 6.54 -6.95 0.67
CA GLY A 64 5.85 -6.92 1.96
C GLY A 64 6.60 -6.16 3.07
N VAL A 65 7.63 -5.39 2.72
CA VAL A 65 8.32 -4.49 3.63
C VAL A 65 8.64 -3.16 2.94
N VAL A 66 8.67 -2.06 3.70
CA VAL A 66 9.18 -0.78 3.20
C VAL A 66 10.42 -0.41 4.00
N THR A 67 11.55 -0.29 3.32
CA THR A 67 12.84 -0.01 3.95
C THR A 67 13.11 1.50 4.08
N ASP A 68 14.07 1.85 4.94
CA ASP A 68 14.55 3.23 5.08
C ASP A 68 15.04 3.82 3.73
N SER A 69 15.68 3.00 2.90
CA SER A 69 16.18 3.44 1.59
C SER A 69 15.04 3.75 0.64
N GLU A 70 14.02 2.90 0.59
CA GLU A 70 12.87 3.06 -0.31
C GLU A 70 12.01 4.25 0.06
N VAL A 71 11.72 4.45 1.36
CA VAL A 71 10.98 5.64 1.79
C VAL A 71 11.78 6.92 1.52
N THR A 72 13.10 6.90 1.73
CA THR A 72 13.97 8.04 1.44
C THR A 72 13.97 8.37 -0.06
N GLU A 73 14.05 7.34 -0.91
CA GLU A 73 13.99 7.53 -2.37
C GLU A 73 12.62 8.07 -2.80
N ALA A 74 11.53 7.49 -2.30
CA ALA A 74 10.17 7.91 -2.60
C ALA A 74 9.94 9.37 -2.19
N GLN A 75 10.32 9.74 -0.97
CA GLN A 75 10.25 11.11 -0.46
C GLN A 75 11.11 12.08 -1.27
N GLY A 76 12.32 11.65 -1.68
CA GLY A 76 13.19 12.44 -2.55
C GLY A 76 12.55 12.72 -3.91
N ARG A 77 11.99 11.69 -4.57
CA ARG A 77 11.30 11.82 -5.86
C ARG A 77 10.05 12.69 -5.76
N PHE A 78 9.27 12.51 -4.70
CA PHE A 78 8.11 13.34 -4.39
C PHE A 78 8.51 14.82 -4.24
N LYS A 79 9.53 15.10 -3.43
CA LYS A 79 10.05 16.44 -3.23
C LYS A 79 10.51 17.07 -4.54
N SER A 80 11.31 16.37 -5.33
CA SER A 80 11.78 16.87 -6.63
C SER A 80 10.62 17.16 -7.59
N CYS A 81 9.62 16.27 -7.67
CA CYS A 81 8.42 16.50 -8.50
C CYS A 81 7.72 17.82 -8.17
N PHE A 82 7.57 18.11 -6.87
CA PHE A 82 6.87 19.32 -6.42
C PHE A 82 7.74 20.58 -6.54
N GLU A 83 9.04 20.47 -6.29
CA GLU A 83 10.02 21.55 -6.42
C GLU A 83 10.26 21.95 -7.90
N ASP A 84 10.21 21.00 -8.82
CA ASP A 84 10.31 21.25 -10.27
C ASP A 84 9.16 22.10 -10.80
N LEU A 85 7.99 22.06 -10.13
CA LEU A 85 6.84 22.93 -10.39
C LEU A 85 6.98 24.31 -9.72
N GLY A 86 8.07 24.51 -8.97
CA GLY A 86 8.38 25.75 -8.27
C GLY A 86 7.70 25.89 -6.90
N TYR A 87 7.19 24.80 -6.33
CA TYR A 87 6.57 24.78 -5.01
C TYR A 87 7.52 24.22 -3.95
N SER A 88 7.16 24.31 -2.68
CA SER A 88 8.00 23.83 -1.57
C SER A 88 7.28 22.76 -0.77
N VAL A 89 8.00 21.71 -0.36
CA VAL A 89 7.47 20.67 0.54
C VAL A 89 8.45 20.33 1.65
N GLY A 90 7.92 20.24 2.87
CA GLY A 90 8.59 19.76 4.07
C GLY A 90 8.02 18.39 4.47
N ILE A 91 8.87 17.58 5.09
CA ILE A 91 8.54 16.24 5.56
C ILE A 91 8.91 16.17 7.04
N ASP A 92 7.96 15.81 7.90
CA ASP A 92 8.23 15.58 9.32
C ASP A 92 8.92 14.21 9.49
N PRO A 93 10.10 14.16 10.11
CA PRO A 93 10.84 12.91 10.26
C PRO A 93 10.22 11.92 11.25
N ASN A 94 9.30 12.35 12.13
CA ASN A 94 8.72 11.53 13.18
C ASN A 94 7.49 10.73 12.70
N ASP A 95 6.64 11.37 11.89
CA ASP A 95 5.39 10.76 11.41
C ASP A 95 5.25 10.73 9.89
N GLY A 96 6.19 11.33 9.15
CA GLY A 96 6.14 11.39 7.70
C GLY A 96 5.13 12.37 7.14
N SER A 97 4.53 13.21 7.98
CA SER A 97 3.56 14.20 7.55
C SER A 97 4.21 15.22 6.61
N TYR A 98 3.44 15.64 5.62
CA TYR A 98 3.91 16.57 4.60
C TYR A 98 3.30 17.94 4.84
N THR A 99 4.15 18.97 4.79
CA THR A 99 3.72 20.37 4.74
C THR A 99 4.11 20.93 3.39
N TRP A 100 3.23 21.69 2.74
CA TRP A 100 3.52 22.21 1.40
C TRP A 100 3.04 23.65 1.24
N SER A 101 3.68 24.37 0.32
CA SER A 101 3.33 25.75 0.02
C SER A 101 3.64 26.13 -1.42
N GLY A 102 2.75 26.95 -1.98
CA GLY A 102 2.97 27.68 -3.23
C GLY A 102 3.61 29.05 -2.98
N LYS A 103 3.74 29.83 -4.05
CA LYS A 103 4.21 31.23 -4.01
C LYS A 103 3.03 32.18 -3.84
N VAL A 104 3.35 33.41 -3.44
CA VAL A 104 2.37 34.49 -3.36
C VAL A 104 1.73 34.72 -4.72
N GLY A 105 0.41 34.61 -4.80
CA GLY A 105 -0.37 34.81 -6.02
C GLY A 105 -0.67 33.53 -6.80
N ASP A 106 -0.17 32.37 -6.37
CA ASP A 106 -0.56 31.10 -6.96
C ASP A 106 -2.02 30.75 -6.63
N ASP A 107 -2.68 30.08 -7.57
CA ASP A 107 -3.99 29.49 -7.33
C ASP A 107 -3.82 28.25 -6.44
N GLN A 108 -4.38 28.29 -5.25
CA GLN A 108 -4.26 27.21 -4.27
C GLN A 108 -4.75 25.86 -4.80
N ALA A 109 -5.80 25.85 -5.63
CA ALA A 109 -6.32 24.61 -6.20
C ALA A 109 -5.33 23.97 -7.19
N VAL A 110 -4.54 24.79 -7.88
CA VAL A 110 -3.48 24.32 -8.79
C VAL A 110 -2.32 23.73 -8.00
N VAL A 111 -1.92 24.38 -6.90
CA VAL A 111 -0.85 23.88 -6.02
C VAL A 111 -1.26 22.56 -5.35
N GLU A 112 -2.51 22.46 -4.90
CA GLU A 112 -3.06 21.23 -4.30
C GLU A 112 -3.12 20.08 -5.32
N ALA A 113 -3.58 20.34 -6.55
CA ALA A 113 -3.59 19.35 -7.61
C ALA A 113 -2.17 18.85 -7.97
N ALA A 114 -1.19 19.75 -7.99
CA ALA A 114 0.21 19.39 -8.19
C ALA A 114 0.76 18.54 -7.04
N TYR A 115 0.40 18.87 -5.80
CA TYR A 115 0.77 18.09 -4.62
C TYR A 115 0.21 16.67 -4.71
N ASP A 116 -1.08 16.54 -5.02
CA ASP A 116 -1.74 15.25 -5.15
C ASP A 116 -1.17 14.41 -6.29
N GLU A 117 -0.91 15.03 -7.45
CA GLU A 117 -0.28 14.33 -8.58
C GLU A 117 1.11 13.78 -8.21
N CYS A 118 1.95 14.58 -7.56
CA CYS A 118 3.27 14.14 -7.12
C CYS A 118 3.16 13.07 -6.02
N LYS A 119 2.21 13.21 -5.09
CA LYS A 119 1.96 12.26 -4.00
C LYS A 119 1.54 10.90 -4.54
N GLU A 120 0.57 10.86 -5.45
CA GLU A 120 0.06 9.65 -6.12
C GLU A 120 1.14 8.93 -6.94
N LYS A 121 2.16 9.64 -7.42
CA LYS A 121 3.27 9.01 -8.16
C LYS A 121 4.28 8.33 -7.25
N PHE A 122 4.51 8.84 -6.04
CA PHE A 122 5.71 8.47 -5.29
C PHE A 122 5.47 8.00 -3.86
N VAL A 123 4.55 8.61 -3.11
CA VAL A 123 4.51 8.45 -1.64
C VAL A 123 3.15 8.07 -1.07
N SER A 124 2.09 8.07 -1.87
CA SER A 124 0.70 7.85 -1.41
C SER A 124 0.50 6.59 -0.55
N ALA A 125 1.19 5.49 -0.86
CA ALA A 125 1.16 4.27 -0.05
C ALA A 125 2.48 4.01 0.68
N VAL A 126 3.62 4.42 0.11
CA VAL A 126 4.96 4.12 0.65
C VAL A 126 5.20 4.80 2.00
N GLY A 127 4.91 6.10 2.09
CA GLY A 127 5.13 6.87 3.32
C GLY A 127 4.31 6.32 4.48
N PRO A 128 2.98 6.32 4.39
CA PRO A 128 2.11 5.82 5.45
C PRO A 128 2.51 4.41 5.92
N MET A 129 2.74 3.49 4.98
CA MET A 129 3.07 2.11 5.34
C MET A 129 4.43 1.99 6.04
N TYR A 130 5.44 2.74 5.63
CA TYR A 130 6.72 2.80 6.34
C TYR A 130 6.55 3.25 7.80
N TYR A 131 5.85 4.37 8.03
CA TYR A 131 5.70 4.92 9.39
C TYR A 131 4.80 4.06 10.27
N ASP A 132 3.76 3.43 9.71
CA ASP A 132 2.92 2.47 10.43
C ASP A 132 3.73 1.24 10.83
N MET A 133 4.48 0.63 9.89
CA MET A 133 5.34 -0.51 10.18
C MET A 133 6.44 -0.19 11.19
N LYS A 134 6.99 1.03 11.15
CA LYS A 134 8.03 1.47 12.09
C LYS A 134 7.47 1.64 13.50
N LYS A 135 6.30 2.25 13.63
CA LYS A 135 5.65 2.47 14.93
C LYS A 135 5.11 1.15 15.47
N ASN A 136 4.34 0.42 14.66
CA ASN A 136 3.64 -0.81 15.04
C ASN A 136 4.11 -2.01 14.19
N PRO A 137 5.31 -2.57 14.41
CA PRO A 137 5.88 -3.62 13.56
C PRO A 137 5.06 -4.91 13.47
N LYS A 138 4.18 -5.15 14.44
CA LYS A 138 3.35 -6.35 14.53
C LYS A 138 1.94 -6.15 13.98
N ASN A 139 1.59 -4.94 13.53
CA ASN A 139 0.24 -4.58 13.11
C ASN A 139 -0.80 -4.91 14.21
N GLU A 140 -0.46 -4.62 15.47
CA GLU A 140 -1.36 -4.77 16.61
C GLU A 140 -2.51 -3.75 16.52
N VAL A 141 -3.68 -4.08 17.07
CA VAL A 141 -4.83 -3.18 17.05
C VAL A 141 -4.51 -1.92 17.86
N PHE A 142 -4.50 -0.76 17.22
CA PHE A 142 -4.04 0.50 17.83
C PHE A 142 -4.83 0.85 19.10
N GLU A 143 -6.13 0.60 19.11
CA GLU A 143 -6.99 0.80 20.27
C GLU A 143 -6.54 -0.03 21.48
N ASP A 144 -6.13 -1.27 21.25
CA ASP A 144 -5.64 -2.16 22.30
C ASP A 144 -4.31 -1.64 22.85
N LEU A 145 -3.42 -1.14 21.98
CA LEU A 145 -2.16 -0.50 22.38
C LEU A 145 -2.39 0.74 23.25
N ILE A 146 -3.39 1.57 22.93
CA ILE A 146 -3.75 2.72 23.78
C ILE A 146 -4.25 2.24 25.14
N VAL A 147 -5.16 1.26 25.20
CA VAL A 147 -5.66 0.70 26.47
C VAL A 147 -4.50 0.16 27.31
N GLU A 148 -3.57 -0.57 26.69
CA GLU A 148 -2.39 -1.10 27.38
C GLU A 148 -1.49 0.00 27.91
N CYS A 149 -1.25 1.06 27.13
CA CYS A 149 -0.48 2.23 27.57
C CYS A 149 -1.14 2.93 28.77
N LEU A 150 -2.45 3.16 28.69
CA LEU A 150 -3.22 3.80 29.74
C LEU A 150 -3.18 2.98 31.05
N LYS A 151 -3.27 1.64 30.95
CA LYS A 151 -3.13 0.74 32.11
C LYS A 151 -1.72 0.76 32.68
N ARG A 152 -0.70 0.65 31.81
CA ARG A 152 0.71 0.64 32.21
C ARG A 152 1.12 1.90 32.98
N ASN A 153 0.58 3.04 32.56
CA ASN A 153 0.83 4.34 33.19
C ASN A 153 -0.18 4.71 34.31
N GLY A 154 -1.14 3.83 34.61
CA GLY A 154 -2.08 4.01 35.72
C GLY A 154 -3.19 5.06 35.47
N TYR A 155 -3.40 5.48 34.23
CA TYR A 155 -4.47 6.41 33.86
C TYR A 155 -5.86 5.76 33.90
N ILE A 156 -5.94 4.43 33.75
CA ILE A 156 -7.18 3.64 33.85
C ILE A 156 -6.98 2.38 34.69
N ASP A 157 -8.08 1.79 35.15
CA ASP A 157 -8.06 0.55 35.92
C ASP A 157 -7.47 -0.63 35.10
N PRO A 158 -6.60 -1.48 35.69
CA PRO A 158 -6.04 -2.65 34.99
C PRO A 158 -7.11 -3.62 34.45
N GLY A 159 -8.27 -3.68 35.09
CA GLY A 159 -9.45 -4.45 34.68
C GLY A 159 -10.36 -3.76 33.66
N PHE A 160 -9.99 -2.57 33.16
CA PHE A 160 -10.73 -1.89 32.11
C PHE A 160 -10.85 -2.79 30.87
N ALA A 161 -12.08 -3.18 30.53
CA ALA A 161 -12.40 -4.10 29.44
C ALA A 161 -13.29 -3.48 28.35
N THR A 162 -13.60 -2.19 28.49
CA THR A 162 -14.41 -1.48 27.50
C THR A 162 -13.61 -1.32 26.22
N LYS A 163 -14.24 -1.67 25.08
CA LYS A 163 -13.67 -1.41 23.77
C LYS A 163 -13.45 0.08 23.59
N MET A 164 -12.29 0.48 23.08
CA MET A 164 -12.07 1.89 22.73
C MET A 164 -13.02 2.28 21.60
N THR A 165 -13.86 3.27 21.85
CA THR A 165 -14.75 3.90 20.85
C THR A 165 -14.44 5.39 20.77
N GLY A 166 -14.95 6.10 19.76
CA GLY A 166 -14.80 7.55 19.67
C GLY A 166 -15.30 8.29 20.94
N GLU A 167 -16.39 7.83 21.54
CA GLU A 167 -16.90 8.40 22.81
C GLU A 167 -15.96 8.10 23.99
N THR A 168 -15.40 6.90 24.03
CA THR A 168 -14.40 6.51 25.04
C THR A 168 -13.14 7.35 24.91
N ILE A 169 -12.67 7.60 23.69
CA ILE A 169 -11.50 8.45 23.41
C ILE A 169 -11.73 9.87 23.95
N ILE A 170 -12.86 10.49 23.58
CA ILE A 170 -13.20 11.85 24.04
C ILE A 170 -13.23 11.93 25.58
N THR A 171 -13.66 10.85 26.24
CA THR A 171 -13.78 10.83 27.71
C THR A 171 -12.44 10.60 28.39
N LEU A 172 -11.58 9.76 27.82
CA LEU A 172 -10.32 9.36 28.43
C LEU A 172 -9.15 10.26 28.06
N LEU A 173 -9.21 10.95 26.91
CA LEU A 173 -8.12 11.80 26.45
C LEU A 173 -7.98 13.03 27.35
N THR A 174 -6.79 13.18 27.92
CA THR A 174 -6.35 14.34 28.69
C THR A 174 -4.97 14.78 28.22
N ASP A 175 -4.55 16.00 28.58
CA ASP A 175 -3.19 16.46 28.28
C ASP A 175 -2.15 15.52 28.90
N GLU A 176 -2.42 15.02 30.12
CA GLU A 176 -1.52 14.15 30.88
C GLU A 176 -1.29 12.78 30.23
N ASN A 177 -2.27 12.25 29.48
CA ASN A 177 -2.17 10.94 28.86
C ASN A 177 -2.16 10.97 27.32
N SER A 178 -2.09 12.17 26.73
CA SER A 178 -2.09 12.40 25.29
C SER A 178 -1.00 11.59 24.55
N ALA A 179 0.14 11.35 25.20
CA ALA A 179 1.22 10.53 24.67
C ALA A 179 0.76 9.09 24.36
N CYS A 180 -0.09 8.48 25.20
CA CYS A 180 -0.65 7.15 24.93
C CYS A 180 -1.53 7.11 23.67
N PHE A 181 -2.15 8.23 23.27
CA PHE A 181 -2.98 8.30 22.06
C PHE A 181 -2.17 8.61 20.80
N GLN A 182 -1.02 9.27 20.96
CA GLN A 182 -0.14 9.63 19.84
C GLN A 182 0.88 8.53 19.53
N ASN A 183 1.44 7.93 20.58
CA ASN A 183 2.46 6.90 20.48
C ASN A 183 2.40 5.90 21.66
N PRO A 184 1.41 5.01 21.70
CA PRO A 184 1.17 4.09 22.83
C PRO A 184 2.32 3.12 23.15
N MET A 185 3.25 2.92 22.21
CA MET A 185 4.38 2.00 22.39
C MET A 185 5.63 2.67 22.95
N GLU A 186 5.77 3.99 22.79
CA GLU A 186 6.89 4.77 23.34
C GLU A 186 6.56 5.50 24.65
N SER A 187 5.28 5.45 25.07
CA SER A 187 4.74 6.14 26.24
C SER A 187 4.64 5.29 27.50
#